data_AF-A0A1D6NXM7-F1
#
_entry.id   AF-A0A1D6NXM7-F1
#
_cell.length_a   1.000
_cell.length_b   1.000
_cell.length_c   1.000
_cell.angle_alpha   90.00
_cell.angle_beta   90.00
_cell.angle_gamma   90.00
#
_symmetry.space_group_name_H-M   'P 1'
#
loop_
_entity.id
_entity.type
_entity.pdbx_description
1 polymer ?
#
loop_
_entity_poly.entity_id
_entity_poly.type
_entity_poly.pdbx_seq_one_letter_code
_entity_poly.pdbx_strand_id
1 'polypeptide(L)'
;MMAPPPPLLSPTAASRHTPLLTAPSALLPPASIRFCAPRHRPCRRPRLPLSAADGDASTSSTVSAANQRGSSASSVLTFQQAIQRLQVGAGTMNPLTFLRVLGPEPWNVAYVEPSIRPDDSRYGDNPNRLQRHTQFQVILKPDPGNSQDLFLHSLSAIGINIHEHDIRFVEDNWESPVLGAWGLGWEVWMDGMEITQFTYFQQSGSLPLQPVSVEITYGLERILMSLQEVDHFKNILYTEGITYGELFLENEFSLNFLLLYTMDTDSVMCISFGPYFWFLDIRKEMSAYYLEHADVSHIQKHFDNFEEEARSLLSLGLPIPAYDQVLKASHAFNILDSRGFVGVTERARYFGRMRSLARQCAQLWVETRENLGHPLGAYEEDNLIYPHVSKKTHREEVLVQPRAFVLEIGTEELPPRDVVEATEQLEKSLVNTLEKRRLTHGKVHTYGTPRRLAIVVENLSMKQTEVEVELRGPPVAKAFDEEGNPTKPET
;
A
#
# COMPACT_ATOMS: atom_id res chain seq x y z
N MET A 1 -29.84 -49.57 -65.47
CA MET A 1 -29.82 -48.22 -66.08
C MET A 1 -29.93 -47.22 -64.93
N MET A 2 -29.20 -46.10 -64.87
CA MET A 2 -28.27 -45.51 -65.85
C MET A 2 -27.02 -44.91 -65.15
N ALA A 3 -26.20 -44.10 -65.84
CA ALA A 3 -24.82 -43.75 -65.47
C ALA A 3 -24.65 -42.42 -64.67
N PRO A 4 -23.45 -42.09 -64.13
CA PRO A 4 -23.22 -41.04 -63.11
C PRO A 4 -22.75 -39.65 -63.70
N PRO A 5 -22.38 -38.62 -62.90
CA PRO A 5 -22.50 -37.20 -63.29
C PRO A 5 -21.18 -36.44 -63.60
N PRO A 6 -21.26 -35.16 -64.04
CA PRO A 6 -20.20 -34.16 -63.97
C PRO A 6 -20.45 -33.04 -62.89
N PRO A 7 -19.45 -32.20 -62.53
CA PRO A 7 -19.44 -31.47 -61.25
C PRO A 7 -19.69 -29.94 -61.31
N LEU A 8 -19.79 -29.32 -60.13
CA LEU A 8 -19.87 -27.88 -59.91
C LEU A 8 -18.54 -27.14 -60.14
N LEU A 9 -18.62 -25.90 -60.66
CA LEU A 9 -17.52 -24.94 -60.74
C LEU A 9 -17.97 -23.55 -60.26
N SER A 10 -17.05 -22.79 -59.69
CA SER A 10 -17.26 -21.43 -59.18
C SER A 10 -16.93 -20.35 -60.21
N PRO A 11 -17.56 -19.16 -60.13
CA PRO A 11 -17.06 -17.94 -60.73
C PRO A 11 -16.77 -16.85 -59.69
N THR A 12 -15.78 -16.00 -59.97
CA THR A 12 -15.35 -14.86 -59.14
C THR A 12 -15.77 -13.51 -59.73
N ALA A 13 -15.93 -12.53 -58.83
CA ALA A 13 -15.77 -11.07 -59.03
C ALA A 13 -16.58 -10.32 -60.12
N ALA A 14 -17.36 -9.32 -59.67
CA ALA A 14 -17.55 -8.05 -60.38
C ALA A 14 -18.01 -6.90 -59.45
N SER A 15 -17.19 -5.85 -59.35
CA SER A 15 -17.48 -4.42 -59.07
C SER A 15 -18.72 -3.98 -58.24
N ARG A 16 -18.50 -2.98 -57.35
CA ARG A 16 -19.34 -1.76 -57.27
C ARG A 16 -18.54 -0.56 -56.72
N HIS A 17 -19.04 0.65 -56.95
CA HIS A 17 -18.29 1.92 -56.80
C HIS A 17 -18.38 2.55 -55.40
N THR A 18 -17.33 3.28 -55.03
CA THR A 18 -17.37 4.34 -54.01
C THR A 18 -18.11 5.59 -54.51
N PRO A 19 -18.65 6.39 -53.57
CA PRO A 19 -18.21 7.79 -53.56
C PRO A 19 -17.93 8.35 -52.15
N LEU A 20 -16.80 9.06 -52.06
CA LEU A 20 -16.53 10.27 -51.26
C LEU A 20 -17.35 10.54 -49.97
N LEU A 21 -16.64 10.46 -48.84
CA LEU A 21 -16.89 11.30 -47.66
C LEU A 21 -15.60 12.04 -47.28
N THR A 22 -15.72 13.25 -46.75
CA THR A 22 -14.62 14.21 -46.56
C THR A 22 -13.81 13.96 -45.29
N ALA A 23 -12.49 14.07 -45.38
CA ALA A 23 -11.57 13.88 -44.24
C ALA A 23 -11.44 15.16 -43.37
N PRO A 24 -11.48 15.03 -42.02
CA PRO A 24 -10.93 16.02 -41.11
C PRO A 24 -9.39 15.87 -40.97
N SER A 25 -8.74 16.84 -40.33
CA SER A 25 -7.28 16.94 -40.25
C SER A 25 -6.60 15.73 -39.57
N ALA A 26 -5.36 15.44 -39.99
CA ALA A 26 -4.55 14.38 -39.39
C ALA A 26 -4.19 14.69 -37.93
N LEU A 27 -4.42 13.71 -37.06
CA LEU A 27 -3.80 13.64 -35.74
C LEU A 27 -2.37 13.09 -35.90
N LEU A 28 -1.40 13.75 -35.26
CA LEU A 28 -0.04 13.23 -35.14
C LEU A 28 -0.02 12.02 -34.19
N PRO A 29 0.66 10.92 -34.52
CA PRO A 29 0.85 9.83 -33.56
C PRO A 29 1.75 10.30 -32.40
N PRO A 30 1.54 9.78 -31.17
CA PRO A 30 2.43 10.08 -30.05
C PRO A 30 3.87 9.66 -30.35
N ALA A 31 4.84 10.40 -29.79
CA ALA A 31 6.24 10.27 -30.14
C ALA A 31 6.81 8.89 -29.74
N SER A 32 7.08 8.03 -30.74
CA SER A 32 7.70 6.73 -30.51
C SER A 32 9.19 6.89 -30.20
N ILE A 33 9.52 6.87 -28.91
CA ILE A 33 10.91 6.87 -28.41
C ILE A 33 11.59 5.57 -28.84
N ARG A 34 12.36 5.63 -29.93
CA ARG A 34 13.14 4.51 -30.45
C ARG A 34 14.41 4.31 -29.61
N PHE A 35 14.39 3.34 -28.70
CA PHE A 35 15.61 2.86 -28.06
C PHE A 35 16.56 2.22 -29.09
N CYS A 36 17.74 2.82 -29.26
CA CYS A 36 18.81 2.21 -30.07
C CYS A 36 19.52 1.12 -29.26
N ALA A 37 19.20 -0.14 -29.55
CA ALA A 37 19.90 -1.28 -28.97
C ALA A 37 21.41 -1.27 -29.31
N PRO A 38 22.32 -1.43 -28.33
CA PRO A 38 23.76 -1.54 -28.58
C PRO A 38 24.09 -2.74 -29.49
N ARG A 39 24.85 -2.50 -30.56
CA ARG A 39 25.25 -3.56 -31.51
C ARG A 39 26.32 -4.48 -30.92
N HIS A 40 25.91 -5.56 -30.26
CA HIS A 40 26.83 -6.65 -29.91
C HIS A 40 27.43 -7.27 -31.18
N ARG A 41 28.77 -7.24 -31.29
CA ARG A 41 29.51 -8.01 -32.30
C ARG A 41 29.52 -9.49 -31.88
N PRO A 42 29.31 -10.44 -32.80
CA PRO A 42 29.46 -11.86 -32.48
C PRO A 42 30.94 -12.21 -32.27
N CYS A 43 31.31 -12.55 -31.03
CA CYS A 43 32.66 -13.04 -30.72
C CYS A 43 32.90 -14.41 -31.39
N ARG A 44 33.99 -14.52 -32.17
CA ARG A 44 34.44 -15.79 -32.75
C ARG A 44 34.91 -16.73 -31.63
N ARG A 45 34.44 -17.98 -31.63
CA ARG A 45 35.01 -19.05 -30.79
C ARG A 45 36.49 -19.29 -31.15
N PRO A 46 37.44 -19.20 -30.20
CA PRO A 46 38.77 -19.77 -30.39
C PRO A 46 38.70 -21.30 -30.47
N ARG A 47 39.62 -21.93 -31.20
CA ARG A 47 39.83 -23.38 -31.13
C ARG A 47 40.76 -23.71 -29.98
N LEU A 48 40.48 -24.78 -29.24
CA LEU A 48 41.42 -25.41 -28.32
C LEU A 48 42.45 -26.26 -29.10
N PRO A 49 43.75 -26.14 -28.79
CA PRO A 49 44.71 -27.24 -28.95
C PRO A 49 44.75 -28.11 -27.67
N LEU A 50 45.34 -29.30 -27.77
CA LEU A 50 45.49 -30.30 -26.69
C LEU A 50 46.98 -30.49 -26.32
N SER A 51 47.20 -31.08 -25.14
CA SER A 51 48.46 -31.66 -24.58
C SER A 51 49.66 -30.71 -24.33
N ALA A 52 50.60 -30.99 -23.41
CA ALA A 52 50.58 -31.79 -22.16
C ALA A 52 51.87 -31.55 -21.33
N ALA A 53 51.82 -31.91 -20.04
CA ALA A 53 52.92 -32.37 -19.15
C ALA A 53 54.06 -31.41 -18.69
N ASP A 54 54.29 -31.49 -17.36
CA ASP A 54 55.54 -31.45 -16.57
C ASP A 54 56.54 -30.26 -16.60
N GLY A 55 57.18 -29.98 -15.45
CA GLY A 55 58.44 -29.18 -15.37
C GLY A 55 58.60 -28.26 -14.15
N ASP A 56 59.43 -28.67 -13.19
CA ASP A 56 59.63 -28.11 -11.83
C ASP A 56 60.39 -26.75 -11.69
N ALA A 57 60.31 -26.17 -10.48
CA ALA A 57 61.31 -25.37 -9.74
C ALA A 57 61.83 -23.95 -10.19
N SER A 58 61.44 -22.95 -9.37
CA SER A 58 62.33 -22.01 -8.62
C SER A 58 62.76 -20.60 -9.13
N THR A 59 62.83 -19.68 -8.15
CA THR A 59 63.63 -18.41 -8.02
C THR A 59 63.35 -17.13 -8.84
N SER A 60 62.68 -16.18 -8.15
CA SER A 60 63.11 -14.78 -7.90
C SER A 60 62.77 -13.63 -8.87
N SER A 61 62.31 -12.51 -8.29
CA SER A 61 62.11 -11.15 -8.86
C SER A 61 61.06 -11.04 -10.01
N THR A 62 60.21 -10.03 -10.13
CA THR A 62 60.25 -8.62 -9.67
C THR A 62 58.84 -8.10 -9.33
N VAL A 63 58.72 -6.97 -8.63
CA VAL A 63 57.44 -6.34 -8.28
C VAL A 63 56.79 -5.64 -9.49
N SER A 64 55.53 -5.97 -9.79
CA SER A 64 54.60 -5.14 -10.56
C SER A 64 53.15 -5.44 -10.18
N ALA A 65 52.36 -4.42 -9.85
CA ALA A 65 51.02 -4.62 -9.31
C ALA A 65 49.97 -4.90 -10.40
N ALA A 66 49.31 -6.07 -10.33
CA ALA A 66 48.08 -6.35 -11.07
C ALA A 66 47.21 -7.41 -10.36
N ASN A 67 46.15 -6.93 -9.70
CA ASN A 67 44.80 -7.52 -9.66
C ASN A 67 44.66 -9.07 -9.78
N GLN A 68 44.70 -9.80 -8.65
CA GLN A 68 43.91 -11.04 -8.51
C GLN A 68 43.69 -11.51 -7.06
N ARG A 69 42.43 -11.42 -6.62
CA ARG A 69 41.68 -12.23 -5.63
C ARG A 69 40.36 -11.47 -5.41
N GLY A 70 39.20 -11.95 -5.84
CA GLY A 70 38.79 -13.36 -5.86
C GLY A 70 38.09 -13.74 -4.55
N SER A 71 37.38 -12.81 -3.91
CA SER A 71 36.32 -13.18 -2.98
C SER A 71 35.16 -13.77 -3.76
N SER A 72 34.75 -14.98 -3.41
CA SER A 72 33.37 -15.39 -3.67
C SER A 72 32.44 -14.34 -3.05
N ALA A 73 31.41 -13.92 -3.77
CA ALA A 73 30.35 -13.10 -3.22
C ALA A 73 29.51 -13.97 -2.28
N SER A 74 30.00 -14.16 -1.05
CA SER A 74 29.14 -14.46 0.08
C SER A 74 28.05 -13.39 0.09
N SER A 75 26.79 -13.81 -0.09
CA SER A 75 25.65 -12.89 -0.06
C SER A 75 25.37 -12.49 1.39
N VAL A 76 26.26 -11.66 1.93
CA VAL A 76 26.05 -10.91 3.16
C VAL A 76 24.81 -10.04 2.93
N LEU A 77 23.71 -10.46 3.54
CA LEU A 77 22.44 -9.77 3.46
C LEU A 77 22.62 -8.34 3.95
N THR A 78 22.07 -7.37 3.23
CA THR A 78 21.99 -6.01 3.78
C THR A 78 21.09 -6.02 5.02
N PHE A 79 21.30 -5.08 5.94
CA PHE A 79 20.54 -4.99 7.19
C PHE A 79 19.01 -5.03 6.96
N GLN A 80 18.54 -4.38 5.89
CA GLN A 80 17.15 -4.38 5.45
C GLN A 80 16.64 -5.76 4.96
N GLN A 81 17.49 -6.52 4.25
CA GLN A 81 17.20 -7.89 3.77
C GLN A 81 17.21 -8.96 4.88
N ALA A 82 17.79 -8.65 6.04
CA ALA A 82 17.70 -9.50 7.22
C ALA A 82 16.36 -9.31 7.95
N ILE A 83 15.92 -8.04 8.10
CA ILE A 83 14.70 -7.65 8.82
C ILE A 83 13.42 -8.09 8.08
N GLN A 84 13.37 -7.96 6.75
CA GLN A 84 12.22 -8.33 5.90
C GLN A 84 11.90 -9.85 5.85
N ARG A 85 12.38 -10.65 6.82
CA ARG A 85 12.18 -12.10 6.92
C ARG A 85 11.26 -12.52 8.07
N LEU A 86 10.87 -11.59 8.94
CA LEU A 86 10.00 -11.86 10.08
C LEU A 86 8.54 -11.58 9.74
N GLN A 87 7.64 -12.43 10.24
CA GLN A 87 6.21 -12.31 9.96
C GLN A 87 5.60 -11.27 10.92
N VAL A 88 5.29 -10.08 10.40
CA VAL A 88 4.73 -8.95 11.16
C VAL A 88 3.28 -8.65 10.74
N GLY A 89 2.47 -8.09 11.63
CA GLY A 89 1.06 -7.73 11.35
C GLY A 89 0.84 -6.30 10.80
N ALA A 90 1.87 -5.46 10.86
CA ALA A 90 1.91 -4.11 10.31
C ALA A 90 3.36 -3.63 10.10
N GLY A 91 3.58 -2.71 9.15
CA GLY A 91 4.88 -2.04 8.93
C GLY A 91 5.41 -1.29 10.15
N THR A 92 4.53 -0.85 11.05
CA THR A 92 4.84 -0.29 12.37
C THR A 92 5.70 -1.21 13.24
N MET A 93 5.51 -2.53 13.13
CA MET A 93 6.23 -3.53 13.92
C MET A 93 7.68 -3.71 13.47
N ASN A 94 8.03 -3.33 12.24
CA ASN A 94 9.39 -3.44 11.72
C ASN A 94 10.35 -2.55 12.55
N PRO A 95 11.57 -3.03 12.89
CA PRO A 95 12.61 -2.22 13.54
C PRO A 95 12.87 -0.84 12.91
N LEU A 96 12.68 -0.70 11.59
CA LEU A 96 12.82 0.56 10.85
C LEU A 96 11.70 1.57 11.15
N THR A 97 10.62 1.16 11.80
CA THR A 97 9.66 2.04 12.49
C THR A 97 9.86 1.96 14.00
N PHE A 98 9.48 0.85 14.65
CA PHE A 98 9.32 0.75 16.11
C PHE A 98 10.51 1.26 16.93
N LEU A 99 11.74 0.92 16.54
CA LEU A 99 12.96 1.38 17.22
C LEU A 99 13.39 2.77 16.75
N ARG A 100 13.17 3.12 15.48
CA ARG A 100 13.67 4.37 14.89
C ARG A 100 12.85 5.61 15.24
N VAL A 101 11.57 5.44 15.58
CA VAL A 101 10.75 6.54 16.13
C VAL A 101 11.22 6.98 17.53
N LEU A 102 11.98 6.15 18.25
CA LEU A 102 12.54 6.47 19.57
C LEU A 102 13.74 7.43 19.51
N GLY A 103 13.94 8.20 20.58
CA GLY A 103 15.10 9.10 20.77
C GLY A 103 15.11 10.34 19.85
N PRO A 104 16.10 11.24 20.00
CA PRO A 104 16.12 12.54 19.31
C PRO A 104 16.59 12.47 17.85
N GLU A 105 17.03 11.30 17.37
CA GLU A 105 17.57 11.16 16.00
C GLU A 105 16.48 11.36 14.94
N PRO A 106 16.67 12.23 13.93
CA PRO A 106 15.73 12.35 12.80
C PRO A 106 15.74 11.08 11.95
N TRP A 107 14.59 10.74 11.36
CA TRP A 107 14.43 9.49 10.62
C TRP A 107 13.30 9.55 9.58
N ASN A 108 13.67 9.57 8.31
CA ASN A 108 12.73 9.48 7.19
C ASN A 108 13.00 8.17 6.43
N VAL A 109 11.99 7.32 6.28
CA VAL A 109 12.12 6.05 5.55
C VAL A 109 10.81 5.66 4.87
N ALA A 110 10.90 5.00 3.71
CA ALA A 110 9.77 4.39 3.02
C ALA A 110 10.13 2.94 2.62
N TYR A 111 9.23 1.98 2.84
CA TYR A 111 9.43 0.58 2.49
C TYR A 111 8.12 -0.19 2.26
N VAL A 112 8.22 -1.32 1.56
CA VAL A 112 7.13 -2.29 1.43
C VAL A 112 7.18 -3.28 2.60
N GLU A 113 6.06 -3.51 3.27
CA GLU A 113 5.88 -4.53 4.31
C GLU A 113 4.78 -5.55 3.94
N PRO A 114 5.13 -6.83 3.69
CA PRO A 114 4.16 -7.90 3.50
C PRO A 114 3.52 -8.34 4.83
N SER A 115 2.54 -7.58 5.30
CA SER A 115 1.88 -7.77 6.61
C SER A 115 0.94 -8.99 6.66
N ILE A 116 1.05 -9.78 7.73
CA ILE A 116 0.36 -11.06 7.96
C ILE A 116 -0.54 -10.99 9.22
N ARG A 117 -1.84 -11.19 9.03
CA ARG A 117 -2.91 -11.17 10.04
C ARG A 117 -3.70 -12.49 9.97
N PRO A 118 -3.37 -13.50 10.77
CA PRO A 118 -4.06 -14.80 10.80
C PRO A 118 -5.59 -14.72 10.90
N ASP A 119 -6.14 -13.80 11.71
CA ASP A 119 -7.59 -13.55 11.85
C ASP A 119 -8.27 -13.02 10.58
N ASP A 120 -7.51 -12.57 9.60
CA ASP A 120 -7.98 -12.03 8.32
C ASP A 120 -8.06 -13.14 7.24
N SER A 121 -7.79 -14.39 7.62
CA SER A 121 -8.00 -15.60 6.81
C SER A 121 -9.44 -15.78 6.38
N ARG A 122 -9.68 -15.76 5.06
CA ARG A 122 -11.00 -15.97 4.43
C ARG A 122 -10.91 -16.88 3.20
N TYR A 123 -9.95 -17.81 3.19
CA TYR A 123 -9.66 -18.75 2.09
C TYR A 123 -9.47 -18.10 0.69
N GLY A 124 -9.21 -16.79 0.66
CA GLY A 124 -9.15 -16.00 -0.58
C GLY A 124 -10.51 -15.67 -1.21
N ASP A 125 -11.64 -16.00 -0.58
CA ASP A 125 -12.98 -15.85 -1.16
C ASP A 125 -13.65 -14.49 -0.81
N ASN A 126 -13.07 -13.71 0.11
CA ASN A 126 -13.49 -12.33 0.37
C ASN A 126 -12.74 -11.34 -0.54
N PRO A 127 -13.41 -10.34 -1.15
CA PRO A 127 -12.76 -9.43 -2.10
C PRO A 127 -11.78 -8.42 -1.48
N ASN A 128 -11.92 -8.12 -0.18
CA ASN A 128 -11.26 -7.01 0.51
C ASN A 128 -10.50 -7.40 1.79
N ARG A 129 -10.49 -8.69 2.17
CA ARG A 129 -9.92 -9.18 3.44
C ARG A 129 -8.97 -10.36 3.22
N LEU A 130 -7.72 -10.20 3.65
CA LEU A 130 -6.58 -11.03 3.30
C LEU A 130 -5.75 -11.39 4.54
N GLN A 131 -5.42 -12.68 4.73
CA GLN A 131 -4.45 -13.09 5.75
C GLN A 131 -3.06 -12.48 5.54
N ARG A 132 -2.68 -12.20 4.28
CA ARG A 132 -1.47 -11.48 3.91
C ARG A 132 -1.79 -10.44 2.85
N HIS A 133 -1.54 -9.18 3.19
CA HIS A 133 -1.69 -8.00 2.35
C HIS A 133 -0.36 -7.24 2.30
N THR A 134 -0.26 -6.23 1.46
CA THR A 134 0.99 -5.49 1.23
C THR A 134 0.80 -4.04 1.63
N GLN A 135 1.48 -3.63 2.69
CA GLN A 135 1.53 -2.23 3.09
C GLN A 135 2.70 -1.55 2.40
N PHE A 136 2.52 -0.29 2.01
CA PHE A 136 3.64 0.64 1.84
C PHE A 136 3.67 1.51 3.08
N GLN A 137 4.79 1.48 3.79
CA GLN A 137 5.01 2.12 5.07
C GLN A 137 5.92 3.32 4.86
N VAL A 138 5.52 4.49 5.36
CA VAL A 138 6.36 5.70 5.41
C VAL A 138 6.43 6.19 6.85
N ILE A 139 7.63 6.50 7.32
CA ILE A 139 7.87 7.26 8.55
C ILE A 139 8.56 8.58 8.19
N LEU A 140 8.05 9.67 8.76
CA LEU A 140 8.64 10.99 8.72
C LEU A 140 8.87 11.47 10.16
N LYS A 141 10.12 11.80 10.50
CA LYS A 141 10.52 12.22 11.86
C LYS A 141 11.60 13.31 11.77
N PRO A 142 11.32 14.55 12.22
CA PRO A 142 10.05 15.05 12.79
C PRO A 142 8.88 15.05 11.79
N ASP A 143 7.67 15.35 12.27
CA ASP A 143 6.55 15.76 11.41
C ASP A 143 6.95 16.95 10.51
N PRO A 144 6.80 16.85 9.17
CA PRO A 144 7.06 17.97 8.26
C PRO A 144 5.92 19.01 8.22
N GLY A 145 4.83 18.84 8.97
CA GLY A 145 3.73 19.81 9.08
C GLY A 145 2.85 19.96 7.83
N ASN A 146 3.30 19.50 6.67
CA ASN A 146 2.54 19.37 5.42
C ASN A 146 2.34 17.91 5.00
N SER A 147 2.37 16.98 5.96
CA SER A 147 2.35 15.53 5.70
C SER A 147 1.08 15.06 4.96
N GLN A 148 -0.06 15.71 5.17
CA GLN A 148 -1.28 15.49 4.37
C GLN A 148 -1.13 15.91 2.90
N ASP A 149 -0.47 17.06 2.62
CA ASP A 149 -0.16 17.48 1.24
C ASP A 149 0.76 16.45 0.57
N LEU A 150 1.80 15.99 1.27
CA LEU A 150 2.74 14.98 0.74
C LEU A 150 2.01 13.67 0.38
N PHE A 151 1.07 13.23 1.21
CA PHE A 151 0.19 12.09 0.93
C PHE A 151 -0.67 12.32 -0.32
N LEU A 152 -1.38 13.45 -0.43
CA LEU A 152 -2.24 13.73 -1.59
C LEU A 152 -1.45 13.83 -2.91
N HIS A 153 -0.26 14.44 -2.87
CA HIS A 153 0.64 14.46 -4.03
C HIS A 153 1.17 13.05 -4.38
N SER A 154 1.34 12.15 -3.41
CA SER A 154 1.74 10.76 -3.69
C SER A 154 0.67 9.99 -4.47
N LEU A 155 -0.62 10.20 -4.15
CA LEU A 155 -1.75 9.64 -4.90
C LEU A 155 -1.76 10.18 -6.34
N SER A 156 -1.60 11.50 -6.51
CA SER A 156 -1.48 12.12 -7.83
C SER A 156 -0.28 11.62 -8.63
N ALA A 157 0.86 11.33 -7.98
CA ALA A 157 2.05 10.81 -8.63
C ALA A 157 1.90 9.36 -9.14
N ILE A 158 1.00 8.56 -8.56
CA ILE A 158 0.66 7.21 -9.06
C ILE A 158 -0.55 7.20 -10.02
N GLY A 159 -1.08 8.38 -10.38
CA GLY A 159 -2.13 8.53 -11.40
C GLY A 159 -3.56 8.71 -10.87
N ILE A 160 -3.77 8.78 -9.55
CA ILE A 160 -5.09 9.03 -8.95
C ILE A 160 -5.43 10.51 -9.06
N ASN A 161 -6.49 10.87 -9.79
CA ASN A 161 -6.95 12.25 -9.84
C ASN A 161 -7.75 12.59 -8.56
N ILE A 162 -7.07 13.18 -7.58
CA ILE A 162 -7.64 13.59 -6.28
C ILE A 162 -8.80 14.60 -6.37
N HIS A 163 -9.16 15.08 -7.56
CA HIS A 163 -10.33 15.93 -7.80
C HIS A 163 -11.55 15.17 -8.37
N GLU A 164 -11.39 13.90 -8.76
CA GLU A 164 -12.47 13.02 -9.23
C GLU A 164 -12.97 12.06 -8.13
N HIS A 165 -12.17 11.80 -7.10
CA HIS A 165 -12.49 10.89 -5.98
C HIS A 165 -12.92 11.62 -4.69
N ASP A 166 -13.82 10.99 -3.92
CA ASP A 166 -14.32 11.44 -2.61
C ASP A 166 -13.33 11.05 -1.50
N ILE A 167 -12.19 11.75 -1.44
CA ILE A 167 -11.14 11.53 -0.42
C ILE A 167 -11.52 12.23 0.90
N ARG A 168 -11.46 11.49 2.00
CA ARG A 168 -11.82 11.96 3.34
C ARG A 168 -10.84 11.47 4.40
N PHE A 169 -10.42 12.37 5.28
CA PHE A 169 -9.73 12.05 6.52
C PHE A 169 -10.78 11.92 7.62
N VAL A 170 -10.89 10.74 8.23
CA VAL A 170 -11.84 10.42 9.31
C VAL A 170 -11.01 10.21 10.58
N GLU A 171 -11.31 10.96 11.66
CA GLU A 171 -10.53 10.86 12.91
C GLU A 171 -10.61 9.46 13.51
N ASP A 172 -9.46 8.82 13.70
CA ASP A 172 -9.31 7.54 14.41
C ASP A 172 -7.97 7.48 15.16
N ASN A 173 -7.99 6.90 16.36
CA ASN A 173 -6.85 6.88 17.27
C ASN A 173 -6.25 5.47 17.34
N TRP A 174 -5.00 5.35 16.90
CA TRP A 174 -4.33 4.06 16.77
C TRP A 174 -3.59 3.66 18.05
N GLU A 175 -3.79 2.42 18.52
CA GLU A 175 -2.98 1.76 19.55
C GLU A 175 -2.53 0.37 19.09
N SER A 176 -1.27 0.02 19.35
CA SER A 176 -0.80 -1.36 19.41
C SER A 176 -0.56 -1.78 20.86
N PRO A 177 -1.49 -2.54 21.48
CA PRO A 177 -1.35 -3.02 22.85
C PRO A 177 -0.13 -3.91 23.07
N VAL A 178 0.40 -4.54 22.01
CA VAL A 178 1.57 -5.42 22.05
C VAL A 178 2.86 -4.62 22.09
N LEU A 179 2.99 -3.58 21.25
CA LEU A 179 4.18 -2.72 21.22
C LEU A 179 4.20 -1.69 22.36
N GLY A 180 3.04 -1.40 22.97
CA GLY A 180 2.89 -0.23 23.84
C GLY A 180 3.10 1.07 23.07
N ALA A 181 2.68 1.10 21.81
CA ALA A 181 2.76 2.25 20.91
C ALA A 181 1.36 2.79 20.63
N TRP A 182 1.21 4.11 20.57
CA TRP A 182 -0.06 4.75 20.22
C TRP A 182 0.14 6.14 19.61
N GLY A 183 -0.85 6.61 18.87
CA GLY A 183 -0.86 7.92 18.23
C GLY A 183 -2.26 8.42 17.92
N LEU A 184 -2.37 9.74 17.71
CA LEU A 184 -3.57 10.38 17.18
C LEU A 184 -3.54 10.28 15.65
N GLY A 185 -4.68 10.17 14.97
CA GLY A 185 -4.63 9.82 13.55
C GLY A 185 -5.90 10.04 12.74
N TRP A 186 -5.82 9.56 11.50
CA TRP A 186 -6.93 9.52 10.55
C TRP A 186 -6.92 8.21 9.77
N GLU A 187 -8.08 7.57 9.65
CA GLU A 187 -8.35 6.68 8.51
C GLU A 187 -8.57 7.56 7.27
N VAL A 188 -7.86 7.28 6.17
CA VAL A 188 -8.10 7.94 4.89
C VAL A 188 -8.99 7.04 4.02
N TRP A 189 -10.19 7.53 3.74
CA TRP A 189 -11.17 6.88 2.89
C TRP A 189 -11.18 7.54 1.50
N MET A 190 -11.32 6.74 0.45
CA MET A 190 -11.48 7.18 -0.93
C MET A 190 -12.64 6.40 -1.56
N ASP A 191 -13.65 7.12 -2.07
CA ASP A 191 -14.87 6.55 -2.69
C ASP A 191 -15.62 5.52 -1.83
N GLY A 192 -15.48 5.61 -0.50
CA GLY A 192 -16.09 4.66 0.45
C GLY A 192 -15.25 3.42 0.75
N MET A 193 -13.95 3.42 0.40
CA MET A 193 -12.97 2.43 0.82
C MET A 193 -11.83 3.07 1.62
N GLU A 194 -11.55 2.58 2.82
CA GLU A 194 -10.35 2.89 3.60
C GLU A 194 -9.09 2.47 2.81
N ILE A 195 -8.19 3.40 2.48
CA ILE A 195 -6.98 3.15 1.66
C ILE A 195 -5.66 3.36 2.40
N THR A 196 -5.65 4.10 3.51
CA THR A 196 -4.42 4.45 4.23
C THR A 196 -4.72 4.79 5.70
N GLN A 197 -3.88 4.33 6.63
CA GLN A 197 -3.84 4.85 8.00
C GLN A 197 -2.83 5.98 8.10
N PHE A 198 -3.18 7.03 8.83
CA PHE A 198 -2.30 8.14 9.20
C PHE A 198 -2.15 8.17 10.73
N THR A 199 -0.93 8.16 11.27
CA THR A 199 -0.69 8.07 12.73
C THR A 199 0.42 9.03 13.18
N TYR A 200 0.13 9.91 14.14
CA TYR A 200 1.12 10.76 14.82
C TYR A 200 1.52 10.11 16.14
N PHE A 201 2.63 9.37 16.15
CA PHE A 201 3.08 8.62 17.33
C PHE A 201 3.40 9.56 18.49
N GLN A 202 2.63 9.43 19.58
CA GLN A 202 2.93 10.05 20.87
C GLN A 202 3.82 9.15 21.72
N GLN A 203 3.74 7.83 21.50
CA GLN A 203 4.43 6.82 22.30
C GLN A 203 4.85 5.62 21.43
N SER A 204 6.04 5.06 21.68
CA SER A 204 6.46 3.74 21.20
C SER A 204 7.17 2.99 22.30
N GLY A 205 7.01 1.67 22.40
CA GLY A 205 7.70 0.86 23.42
C GLY A 205 7.34 1.24 24.86
N SER A 206 6.17 1.83 25.11
CA SER A 206 5.82 2.47 26.40
C SER A 206 6.73 3.64 26.82
N LEU A 207 7.36 4.32 25.86
CA LEU A 207 8.16 5.53 26.04
C LEU A 207 7.56 6.67 25.19
N PRO A 208 7.46 7.91 25.70
CA PRO A 208 7.00 9.06 24.93
C PRO A 208 8.00 9.43 23.82
N LEU A 209 7.52 10.02 22.73
CA LEU A 209 8.36 10.42 21.60
C LEU A 209 8.63 11.92 21.57
N GLN A 210 9.91 12.28 21.43
CA GLN A 210 10.38 13.64 21.15
C GLN A 210 11.56 13.56 20.16
N PRO A 211 11.44 14.06 18.92
CA PRO A 211 10.24 14.64 18.30
C PRO A 211 9.16 13.58 17.98
N VAL A 212 7.92 14.05 17.78
CA VAL A 212 6.81 13.24 17.24
C VAL A 212 7.17 12.71 15.84
N SER A 213 6.76 11.48 15.54
CA SER A 213 6.94 10.84 14.23
C SER A 213 5.58 10.65 13.56
N VAL A 214 5.49 10.94 12.26
CA VAL A 214 4.32 10.65 11.43
C VAL A 214 4.52 9.32 10.72
N GLU A 215 3.53 8.45 10.82
CA GLU A 215 3.37 7.22 10.04
C GLU A 215 2.27 7.41 9.00
N ILE A 216 2.55 6.97 7.77
CA ILE A 216 1.59 6.89 6.67
C ILE A 216 1.65 5.47 6.10
N THR A 217 0.57 4.71 6.27
CA THR A 217 0.53 3.27 6.01
C THR A 217 -0.52 2.97 4.95
N TYR A 218 -0.08 2.85 3.70
CA TYR A 218 -0.92 2.68 2.52
C TYR A 218 -1.27 1.20 2.31
N GLY A 219 -2.56 0.88 2.08
CA GLY A 219 -3.02 -0.46 1.71
C GLY A 219 -2.92 -0.68 0.20
N LEU A 220 -1.80 -1.25 -0.29
CA LEU A 220 -1.49 -1.28 -1.72
C LEU A 220 -2.54 -2.04 -2.54
N GLU A 221 -3.05 -3.18 -2.08
CA GLU A 221 -4.08 -3.92 -2.84
C GLU A 221 -5.34 -3.07 -3.07
N ARG A 222 -5.78 -2.26 -2.11
CA ARG A 222 -6.98 -1.41 -2.23
C ARG A 222 -6.75 -0.22 -3.16
N ILE A 223 -5.57 0.40 -3.08
CA ILE A 223 -5.15 1.48 -3.99
C ILE A 223 -5.06 0.96 -5.43
N LEU A 224 -4.49 -0.22 -5.64
CA LEU A 224 -4.41 -0.87 -6.94
C LEU A 224 -5.78 -1.32 -7.47
N MET A 225 -6.71 -1.74 -6.60
CA MET A 225 -8.09 -2.04 -6.99
C MET A 225 -8.80 -0.81 -7.57
N SER A 226 -8.66 0.35 -6.91
CA SER A 226 -9.19 1.62 -7.42
C SER A 226 -8.52 2.05 -8.73
N LEU A 227 -7.18 2.05 -8.79
CA LEU A 227 -6.40 2.45 -9.97
C LEU A 227 -6.66 1.62 -11.24
N GLN A 228 -7.22 0.42 -11.09
CA GLN A 228 -7.52 -0.49 -12.19
C GLN A 228 -9.02 -0.76 -12.37
N GLU A 229 -9.88 -0.03 -11.63
CA GLU A 229 -11.35 -0.16 -11.66
C GLU A 229 -11.86 -1.59 -11.37
N VAL A 230 -11.17 -2.35 -10.50
CA VAL A 230 -11.51 -3.75 -10.17
C VAL A 230 -12.11 -3.94 -8.77
N ASP A 231 -13.13 -4.79 -8.71
CA ASP A 231 -13.98 -5.07 -7.54
C ASP A 231 -13.41 -6.07 -6.51
N HIS A 232 -12.36 -6.81 -6.89
CA HIS A 232 -11.78 -7.90 -6.11
C HIS A 232 -10.26 -7.92 -6.28
N PHE A 233 -9.51 -8.10 -5.19
CA PHE A 233 -8.03 -8.17 -5.24
C PHE A 233 -7.45 -9.17 -6.25
N LYS A 234 -8.18 -10.23 -6.62
CA LYS A 234 -7.76 -11.22 -7.63
C LYS A 234 -7.68 -10.63 -9.03
N ASN A 235 -8.52 -9.64 -9.33
CA ASN A 235 -8.70 -9.08 -10.66
C ASN A 235 -7.65 -8.01 -10.99
N ILE A 236 -6.88 -7.53 -9.99
CA ILE A 236 -5.75 -6.62 -10.18
C ILE A 236 -4.77 -7.25 -11.19
N LEU A 237 -4.46 -6.57 -12.28
CA LEU A 237 -3.37 -6.92 -13.20
C LEU A 237 -2.03 -6.65 -12.51
N TYR A 238 -1.19 -7.69 -12.35
CA TYR A 238 0.14 -7.59 -11.72
C TYR A 238 1.23 -7.33 -12.77
N THR A 239 1.11 -7.95 -13.94
CA THR A 239 1.94 -7.68 -15.12
C THR A 239 1.16 -8.04 -16.39
N GLU A 240 1.70 -7.75 -17.57
CA GLU A 240 1.04 -8.03 -18.85
C GLU A 240 0.63 -9.52 -18.95
N GLY A 241 -0.68 -9.78 -18.98
CA GLY A 241 -1.24 -11.13 -19.06
C GLY A 241 -1.21 -11.96 -17.77
N ILE A 242 -0.90 -11.38 -16.60
CA ILE A 242 -0.96 -12.09 -15.30
C ILE A 242 -1.59 -11.18 -14.23
N THR A 243 -2.70 -11.64 -13.64
CA THR A 243 -3.34 -11.00 -12.49
C THR A 243 -2.67 -11.35 -11.17
N TYR A 244 -2.89 -10.53 -10.13
CA TYR A 244 -2.57 -10.81 -8.73
C TYR A 244 -3.32 -12.08 -8.27
N GLY A 245 -4.51 -12.35 -8.79
CA GLY A 245 -5.18 -13.65 -8.64
C GLY A 245 -4.29 -14.78 -9.15
N GLU A 246 -3.86 -14.71 -10.41
CA GLU A 246 -3.03 -15.74 -11.06
C GLU A 246 -1.60 -15.88 -10.49
N LEU A 247 -1.00 -14.78 -10.00
CA LEU A 247 0.32 -14.79 -9.36
C LEU A 247 0.31 -15.51 -8.01
N PHE A 248 -0.81 -15.47 -7.31
CA PHE A 248 -1.05 -16.32 -6.15
C PHE A 248 -1.93 -17.54 -6.58
N LEU A 249 -1.67 -18.09 -7.81
CA LEU A 249 -2.17 -19.37 -8.38
C LEU A 249 -1.12 -20.48 -8.71
N GLU A 250 -0.56 -20.93 -9.86
CA GLU A 250 -0.14 -22.40 -9.97
C GLU A 250 1.17 -22.98 -9.28
N ASN A 251 1.05 -24.01 -8.41
CA ASN A 251 1.84 -24.57 -7.23
C ASN A 251 3.23 -24.05 -6.69
N GLU A 252 3.48 -24.22 -5.36
CA GLU A 252 4.50 -23.68 -4.40
C GLU A 252 5.96 -23.36 -4.84
N PHE A 253 6.49 -22.19 -4.39
CA PHE A 253 7.80 -22.05 -3.71
C PHE A 253 8.01 -20.65 -3.07
N SER A 254 9.07 -20.48 -2.27
CA SER A 254 9.38 -19.23 -1.53
C SER A 254 9.90 -18.07 -2.41
N LEU A 255 9.05 -17.08 -2.70
CA LEU A 255 9.44 -15.83 -3.37
C LEU A 255 9.69 -14.67 -2.39
N ASN A 256 10.96 -14.28 -2.25
CA ASN A 256 11.37 -13.02 -1.62
C ASN A 256 11.31 -11.91 -2.68
N PHE A 257 10.35 -10.99 -2.59
CA PHE A 257 10.33 -9.78 -3.41
C PHE A 257 11.03 -8.63 -2.69
N LEU A 258 12.05 -8.06 -3.35
CA LEU A 258 12.80 -6.90 -2.88
C LEU A 258 12.39 -5.68 -3.69
N LEU A 259 11.77 -4.70 -3.04
CA LEU A 259 11.67 -3.32 -3.54
C LEU A 259 12.48 -2.42 -2.60
N LEU A 260 13.54 -1.84 -3.15
CA LEU A 260 14.35 -0.80 -2.50
C LEU A 260 13.96 0.54 -3.12
N TYR A 261 13.56 1.49 -2.27
CA TYR A 261 13.39 2.89 -2.64
C TYR A 261 14.30 3.74 -1.75
N THR A 262 14.97 4.72 -2.38
CA THR A 262 15.69 5.80 -1.69
C THR A 262 15.04 7.11 -2.10
N MET A 263 14.52 7.86 -1.13
CA MET A 263 13.93 9.18 -1.37
C MET A 263 15.04 10.23 -1.29
N ASP A 264 15.55 10.67 -2.44
CA ASP A 264 16.17 11.99 -2.56
C ASP A 264 15.06 13.04 -2.77
N THR A 265 15.28 14.27 -2.31
CA THR A 265 14.24 15.31 -2.14
C THR A 265 13.60 15.84 -3.42
N ASP A 266 14.11 15.47 -4.60
CA ASP A 266 13.80 16.10 -5.88
C ASP A 266 13.54 15.09 -7.02
N SER A 267 13.05 13.87 -6.75
CA SER A 267 12.80 12.87 -7.82
C SER A 267 11.60 11.93 -7.64
N VAL A 268 11.00 11.60 -8.80
CA VAL A 268 9.74 10.86 -8.93
C VAL A 268 9.90 9.37 -8.59
N MET A 269 8.91 8.80 -7.88
CA MET A 269 8.85 7.38 -7.58
C MET A 269 8.70 6.54 -8.87
N CYS A 270 9.73 5.74 -9.19
CA CYS A 270 9.75 4.91 -10.39
C CYS A 270 9.65 3.42 -10.02
N ILE A 271 8.47 2.82 -10.21
CA ILE A 271 8.19 1.42 -9.89
C ILE A 271 8.50 0.53 -11.11
N SER A 272 9.15 -0.61 -10.90
CA SER A 272 9.46 -1.58 -11.96
C SER A 272 9.37 -3.02 -11.46
N PHE A 273 8.46 -3.81 -12.03
CA PHE A 273 8.27 -5.23 -11.70
C PHE A 273 8.90 -6.14 -12.77
N GLY A 274 9.57 -7.21 -12.34
CA GLY A 274 10.20 -8.21 -13.22
C GLY A 274 9.36 -9.50 -13.35
N PRO A 275 9.21 -10.09 -14.55
CA PRO A 275 8.27 -11.20 -14.78
C PRO A 275 8.91 -12.60 -14.65
N TYR A 276 8.52 -13.40 -13.64
CA TYR A 276 8.87 -14.82 -13.52
C TYR A 276 7.78 -15.70 -12.86
N PHE A 277 6.73 -16.03 -13.64
CA PHE A 277 5.98 -17.30 -13.75
C PHE A 277 5.69 -18.23 -12.52
N TRP A 278 4.44 -18.74 -12.44
CA TRP A 278 3.85 -19.75 -11.49
C TRP A 278 3.43 -19.20 -10.06
N PHE A 279 2.74 -20.01 -9.21
CA PHE A 279 2.81 -20.19 -7.70
C PHE A 279 1.51 -20.33 -6.78
N LEU A 280 1.21 -21.57 -6.25
CA LEU A 280 0.09 -22.23 -5.40
C LEU A 280 -0.48 -21.68 -4.10
N ASP A 281 -0.72 -22.68 -3.25
CA ASP A 281 -1.83 -22.84 -2.30
C ASP A 281 -1.82 -21.88 -1.12
N ILE A 282 -0.78 -21.05 -1.04
CA ILE A 282 -0.40 -20.16 0.04
C ILE A 282 -1.59 -19.36 0.62
N ARG A 283 -2.59 -18.96 -0.16
CA ARG A 283 -3.76 -18.23 0.38
C ARG A 283 -4.85 -19.13 0.98
N LYS A 284 -5.04 -20.35 0.47
CA LYS A 284 -6.01 -21.34 0.99
C LYS A 284 -5.39 -22.22 2.09
N GLU A 285 -4.20 -22.77 1.87
CA GLU A 285 -3.46 -23.54 2.86
C GLU A 285 -3.13 -22.72 4.11
N MET A 286 -2.64 -21.48 3.99
CA MET A 286 -2.41 -20.68 5.20
C MET A 286 -3.70 -20.30 5.92
N SER A 287 -4.84 -20.17 5.22
CA SER A 287 -6.14 -20.00 5.88
C SER A 287 -6.53 -21.25 6.68
N ALA A 288 -6.41 -22.44 6.08
CA ALA A 288 -6.66 -23.71 6.78
C ALA A 288 -5.65 -23.95 7.92
N TYR A 289 -4.39 -23.57 7.76
CA TYR A 289 -3.38 -23.62 8.82
C TYR A 289 -3.77 -22.72 10.00
N TYR A 290 -4.02 -21.43 9.77
CA TYR A 290 -4.33 -20.48 10.83
C TYR A 290 -5.67 -20.72 11.54
N LEU A 291 -6.66 -21.31 10.85
CA LEU A 291 -8.01 -21.54 11.40
C LEU A 291 -8.24 -22.98 11.90
N GLU A 292 -7.60 -23.99 11.29
CA GLU A 292 -7.90 -25.41 11.52
C GLU A 292 -6.69 -26.25 11.96
N HIS A 293 -5.54 -26.14 11.28
CA HIS A 293 -4.47 -27.15 11.39
C HIS A 293 -3.27 -26.76 12.27
N ALA A 294 -3.09 -25.49 12.65
CA ALA A 294 -1.99 -25.10 13.53
C ALA A 294 -2.13 -25.77 14.92
N ASP A 295 -1.10 -26.53 15.31
CA ASP A 295 -1.07 -27.20 16.60
C ASP A 295 -0.85 -26.21 17.75
N VAL A 296 -1.89 -26.01 18.54
CA VAL A 296 -1.94 -25.08 19.67
C VAL A 296 -0.82 -25.34 20.70
N SER A 297 -0.44 -26.59 20.93
CA SER A 297 0.60 -26.96 21.92
C SER A 297 1.99 -26.58 21.41
N HIS A 298 2.28 -26.83 20.13
CA HIS A 298 3.53 -26.43 19.50
C HIS A 298 3.65 -24.90 19.42
N ILE A 299 2.59 -24.19 19.06
CA ILE A 299 2.63 -22.72 18.96
C ILE A 299 2.75 -22.05 20.34
N GLN A 300 2.10 -22.56 21.40
CA GLN A 300 2.36 -22.12 22.77
C GLN A 300 3.84 -22.30 23.15
N LYS A 301 4.40 -23.48 22.89
CA LYS A 301 5.82 -23.74 23.16
C LYS A 301 6.74 -22.82 22.35
N HIS A 302 6.40 -22.49 21.11
CA HIS A 302 7.13 -21.48 20.34
C HIS A 302 7.05 -20.09 20.99
N PHE A 303 5.87 -19.64 21.44
CA PHE A 303 5.73 -18.39 22.18
C PHE A 303 6.65 -18.34 23.41
N ASP A 304 6.58 -19.36 24.27
CA ASP A 304 7.33 -19.40 25.52
C ASP A 304 8.85 -19.46 25.25
N ASN A 305 9.31 -20.26 24.27
CA ASN A 305 10.70 -20.29 23.82
C ASN A 305 11.18 -18.92 23.31
N PHE A 306 10.36 -18.20 22.52
CA PHE A 306 10.73 -16.88 22.00
C PHE A 306 10.81 -15.83 23.11
N GLU A 307 9.96 -15.89 24.14
CA GLU A 307 10.09 -15.04 25.33
C GLU A 307 11.36 -15.34 26.14
N GLU A 308 11.69 -16.62 26.37
CA GLU A 308 12.91 -17.00 27.10
C GLU A 308 14.16 -16.48 26.38
N GLU A 309 14.23 -16.68 25.06
CA GLU A 309 15.33 -16.18 24.22
C GLU A 309 15.36 -14.63 24.15
N ALA A 310 14.19 -13.95 24.12
CA ALA A 310 14.13 -12.49 24.20
C ALA A 310 14.74 -11.98 25.53
N ARG A 311 14.41 -12.63 26.66
CA ARG A 311 14.95 -12.30 27.99
C ARG A 311 16.46 -12.57 28.08
N SER A 312 16.92 -13.67 27.49
CA SER A 312 18.34 -14.00 27.36
C SER A 312 19.10 -12.90 26.60
N LEU A 313 18.62 -12.53 25.42
CA LEU A 313 19.24 -11.50 24.57
C LEU A 313 19.21 -10.09 25.19
N LEU A 314 18.14 -9.74 25.93
CA LEU A 314 18.09 -8.51 26.73
C LEU A 314 19.18 -8.49 27.82
N SER A 315 19.41 -9.61 28.51
CA SER A 315 20.45 -9.72 29.54
C SER A 315 21.89 -9.63 29.00
N LEU A 316 22.07 -9.86 27.69
CA LEU A 316 23.32 -9.68 26.96
C LEU A 316 23.50 -8.28 26.36
N GLY A 317 22.54 -7.36 26.55
CA GLY A 317 22.61 -6.01 25.98
C GLY A 317 22.33 -5.96 24.47
N LEU A 318 21.54 -6.88 23.91
CA LEU A 318 21.31 -7.01 22.47
C LEU A 318 19.84 -6.67 22.07
N PRO A 319 19.46 -5.39 21.96
CA PRO A 319 18.06 -4.98 21.80
C PRO A 319 17.44 -5.40 20.46
N ILE A 320 18.18 -5.37 19.35
CA ILE A 320 17.67 -5.75 18.02
C ILE A 320 17.27 -7.25 17.97
N PRO A 321 18.16 -8.23 18.23
CA PRO A 321 17.78 -9.62 18.15
C PRO A 321 16.81 -10.04 19.26
N ALA A 322 16.80 -9.36 20.42
CA ALA A 322 15.75 -9.55 21.41
C ALA A 322 14.36 -9.16 20.85
N TYR A 323 14.26 -8.00 20.19
CA TYR A 323 13.03 -7.54 19.55
C TYR A 323 12.59 -8.46 18.40
N ASP A 324 13.51 -9.03 17.63
CA ASP A 324 13.19 -10.05 16.62
C ASP A 324 12.48 -11.28 17.22
N GLN A 325 12.77 -11.65 18.47
CA GLN A 325 12.02 -12.71 19.17
C GLN A 325 10.64 -12.22 19.63
N VAL A 326 10.49 -10.95 20.06
CA VAL A 326 9.18 -10.34 20.39
C VAL A 326 8.25 -10.35 19.17
N LEU A 327 8.78 -10.09 17.97
CA LEU A 327 8.02 -10.21 16.71
C LEU A 327 7.52 -11.64 16.47
N LYS A 328 8.37 -12.65 16.67
CA LYS A 328 7.99 -14.07 16.53
C LYS A 328 6.97 -14.49 17.60
N ALA A 329 7.11 -14.01 18.84
CA ALA A 329 6.14 -14.21 19.91
C ALA A 329 4.79 -13.57 19.55
N SER A 330 4.77 -12.36 18.98
CA SER A 330 3.55 -11.72 18.50
C SER A 330 2.89 -12.47 17.34
N HIS A 331 3.67 -13.04 16.41
CA HIS A 331 3.10 -13.87 15.36
C HIS A 331 2.54 -15.20 15.92
N ALA A 332 3.27 -15.87 16.82
CA ALA A 332 2.80 -17.08 17.49
C ALA A 332 1.50 -16.82 18.29
N PHE A 333 1.42 -15.68 18.99
CA PHE A 333 0.20 -15.23 19.64
C PHE A 333 -0.97 -15.07 18.64
N ASN A 334 -0.76 -14.40 17.49
CA ASN A 334 -1.81 -14.22 16.49
C ASN A 334 -2.35 -15.55 15.94
N ILE A 335 -1.50 -16.58 15.81
CA ILE A 335 -1.94 -17.94 15.43
C ILE A 335 -2.81 -18.57 16.55
N LEU A 336 -2.46 -18.39 17.82
CA LEU A 336 -3.25 -18.92 18.94
C LEU A 336 -4.63 -18.24 19.03
N ASP A 337 -4.70 -16.95 18.71
CA ASP A 337 -5.95 -16.19 18.69
C ASP A 337 -6.84 -16.61 17.50
N SER A 338 -6.27 -16.73 16.29
CA SER A 338 -7.00 -17.20 15.11
C SER A 338 -7.46 -18.66 15.21
N ARG A 339 -6.75 -19.48 15.99
CA ARG A 339 -7.21 -20.83 16.34
C ARG A 339 -8.33 -20.86 17.40
N GLY A 340 -8.73 -19.71 17.95
CA GLY A 340 -9.78 -19.60 18.97
C GLY A 340 -9.37 -20.11 20.35
N PHE A 341 -8.07 -20.29 20.62
CA PHE A 341 -7.58 -20.78 21.91
C PHE A 341 -7.56 -19.68 22.99
N VAL A 342 -7.34 -18.43 22.60
CA VAL A 342 -7.06 -17.33 23.53
C VAL A 342 -8.36 -16.74 24.11
N GLY A 343 -8.67 -17.08 25.35
CA GLY A 343 -9.71 -16.42 26.14
C GLY A 343 -9.35 -14.96 26.51
N VAL A 344 -10.33 -14.14 26.89
CA VAL A 344 -10.15 -12.70 27.17
C VAL A 344 -9.07 -12.41 28.23
N THR A 345 -9.04 -13.18 29.32
CA THR A 345 -8.00 -13.09 30.37
C THR A 345 -6.62 -13.49 29.87
N GLU A 346 -6.57 -14.50 29.01
CA GLU A 346 -5.34 -15.03 28.42
C GLU A 346 -4.75 -14.06 27.39
N ARG A 347 -5.59 -13.37 26.62
CA ARG A 347 -5.18 -12.28 25.71
C ARG A 347 -4.47 -11.17 26.49
N ALA A 348 -5.05 -10.73 27.60
CA ALA A 348 -4.44 -9.72 28.48
C ALA A 348 -3.10 -10.20 29.05
N ARG A 349 -2.97 -11.49 29.41
CA ARG A 349 -1.71 -12.11 29.87
C ARG A 349 -0.64 -12.05 28.77
N TYR A 350 -0.95 -12.49 27.54
CA TYR A 350 -0.01 -12.45 26.42
C TYR A 350 0.40 -11.02 26.03
N PHE A 351 -0.54 -10.08 25.97
CA PHE A 351 -0.23 -8.66 25.73
C PHE A 351 0.68 -8.08 26.81
N GLY A 352 0.44 -8.39 28.09
CA GLY A 352 1.31 -7.96 29.19
C GLY A 352 2.74 -8.50 29.08
N ARG A 353 2.89 -9.79 28.73
CA ARG A 353 4.19 -10.45 28.49
C ARG A 353 4.95 -9.74 27.36
N MET A 354 4.33 -9.58 26.18
CA MET A 354 4.98 -8.97 25.02
C MET A 354 5.29 -7.49 25.22
N ARG A 355 4.36 -6.70 25.77
CA ARG A 355 4.58 -5.27 26.06
C ARG A 355 5.75 -5.05 27.02
N SER A 356 5.92 -5.93 28.01
CA SER A 356 7.07 -5.90 28.92
C SER A 356 8.38 -6.08 28.16
N LEU A 357 8.46 -7.04 27.22
CA LEU A 357 9.65 -7.26 26.40
C LEU A 357 9.90 -6.12 25.42
N ALA A 358 8.86 -5.66 24.70
CA ALA A 358 8.95 -4.54 23.76
C ALA A 358 9.45 -3.26 24.44
N ARG A 359 8.98 -2.97 25.65
CA ARG A 359 9.48 -1.86 26.48
C ARG A 359 10.96 -2.01 26.84
N GLN A 360 11.39 -3.19 27.29
CA GLN A 360 12.80 -3.43 27.60
C GLN A 360 13.69 -3.28 26.35
N CYS A 361 13.23 -3.76 25.18
CA CYS A 361 13.94 -3.58 23.91
C CYS A 361 14.05 -2.09 23.53
N ALA A 362 12.98 -1.32 23.70
CA ALA A 362 12.95 0.12 23.43
C ALA A 362 13.87 0.91 24.38
N GLN A 363 13.85 0.62 25.69
CA GLN A 363 14.72 1.26 26.68
C GLN A 363 16.20 0.99 26.40
N LEU A 364 16.56 -0.29 26.23
CA LEU A 364 17.93 -0.71 25.91
C LEU A 364 18.41 -0.18 24.54
N TRP A 365 17.51 -0.04 23.57
CA TRP A 365 17.82 0.62 22.30
C TRP A 365 18.16 2.10 22.50
N VAL A 366 17.33 2.88 23.22
CA VAL A 366 17.59 4.30 23.49
C VAL A 366 18.93 4.47 24.22
N GLU A 367 19.17 3.72 25.29
CA GLU A 367 20.45 3.69 26.01
C GLU A 367 21.63 3.36 25.08
N THR A 368 21.45 2.43 24.13
CA THR A 368 22.47 2.11 23.12
C THR A 368 22.74 3.28 22.16
N ARG A 369 21.71 4.06 21.79
CA ARG A 369 21.87 5.24 20.91
C ARG A 369 22.50 6.43 21.65
N GLU A 370 22.17 6.63 22.92
CA GLU A 370 22.78 7.63 23.81
C GLU A 370 24.27 7.34 24.04
N ASN A 371 24.63 6.09 24.37
CA ASN A 371 26.02 5.66 24.51
C ASN A 371 26.84 5.76 23.21
N LEU A 372 26.18 5.77 22.05
CA LEU A 372 26.79 6.04 20.74
C LEU A 372 26.80 7.53 20.35
N GLY A 373 26.33 8.42 21.22
CA GLY A 373 26.28 9.86 20.99
C GLY A 373 25.33 10.31 19.89
N HIS A 374 24.24 9.56 19.65
CA HIS A 374 23.26 9.81 18.58
C HIS A 374 23.91 10.02 17.19
N PRO A 375 24.46 8.95 16.56
CA PRO A 375 25.29 9.09 15.36
C PRO A 375 24.54 9.52 14.08
N LEU A 376 23.21 9.74 14.12
CA LEU A 376 22.45 10.44 13.07
C LEU A 376 22.22 11.94 13.37
N GLY A 377 22.79 12.46 14.46
CA GLY A 377 22.52 13.79 15.01
C GLY A 377 21.29 13.82 15.92
N ALA A 378 21.08 14.93 16.62
CA ALA A 378 19.84 15.23 17.31
C ALA A 378 19.00 16.23 16.48
N TYR A 379 17.68 16.18 16.64
CA TYR A 379 16.78 17.18 16.10
C TYR A 379 16.91 18.53 16.84
N GLU A 380 16.98 19.62 16.08
CA GLU A 380 16.92 21.01 16.55
C GLU A 380 15.90 21.77 15.68
N GLU A 381 14.98 22.54 16.31
CA GLU A 381 13.82 23.11 15.63
C GLU A 381 14.16 24.13 14.52
N ASP A 382 15.28 24.85 14.65
CA ASP A 382 15.74 25.88 13.71
C ASP A 382 16.07 25.35 12.30
N ASN A 383 16.18 24.01 12.11
CA ASN A 383 16.59 23.39 10.85
C ASN A 383 15.43 23.00 9.92
N LEU A 384 14.19 23.40 10.22
CA LEU A 384 12.98 23.07 9.45
C LEU A 384 12.87 23.84 8.11
N ILE A 385 13.66 23.43 7.11
CA ILE A 385 13.42 23.80 5.71
C ILE A 385 12.23 23.00 5.17
N TYR A 386 11.01 23.49 5.39
CA TYR A 386 9.83 22.96 4.74
C TYR A 386 9.95 23.11 3.20
N PRO A 387 9.90 22.03 2.41
CA PRO A 387 9.78 22.16 0.97
C PRO A 387 8.39 22.68 0.63
N HIS A 388 8.26 24.00 0.47
CA HIS A 388 7.04 24.63 -0.02
C HIS A 388 6.69 24.05 -1.39
N VAL A 389 5.70 23.15 -1.42
CA VAL A 389 5.22 22.54 -2.67
C VAL A 389 4.71 23.66 -3.57
N SER A 390 5.48 23.96 -4.62
CA SER A 390 5.21 25.08 -5.51
C SER A 390 3.85 24.91 -6.16
N LYS A 391 2.90 25.81 -5.84
CA LYS A 391 1.51 25.85 -6.35
C LYS A 391 1.45 26.18 -7.86
N LYS A 392 2.04 25.29 -8.68
CA LYS A 392 2.18 25.36 -10.15
C LYS A 392 1.70 24.10 -10.86
N THR A 393 0.85 23.29 -10.23
CA THR A 393 -0.08 22.45 -10.98
C THR A 393 -0.91 23.35 -11.87
N HIS A 394 -0.93 23.10 -13.18
CA HIS A 394 -1.75 23.88 -14.10
C HIS A 394 -3.22 23.68 -13.75
N ARG A 395 -3.90 24.75 -13.33
CA ARG A 395 -5.36 24.76 -13.20
C ARG A 395 -5.97 24.73 -14.60
N GLU A 396 -6.28 23.53 -15.10
CA GLU A 396 -7.37 23.42 -16.06
C GLU A 396 -8.67 23.73 -15.30
N GLU A 397 -9.29 24.87 -15.64
CA GLU A 397 -10.50 25.34 -14.95
C GLU A 397 -11.68 24.44 -15.32
N VAL A 398 -11.98 23.46 -14.45
CA VAL A 398 -13.22 22.66 -14.50
C VAL A 398 -14.39 23.61 -14.71
N LEU A 399 -15.15 23.40 -15.80
CA LEU A 399 -16.08 24.37 -16.37
C LEU A 399 -17.07 24.94 -15.32
N VAL A 400 -16.75 26.12 -14.79
CA VAL A 400 -17.43 26.77 -13.65
C VAL A 400 -18.87 27.20 -13.97
N GLN A 401 -19.23 27.27 -15.26
CA GLN A 401 -20.55 27.67 -15.74
C GLN A 401 -21.63 26.64 -15.35
N PRO A 402 -22.66 27.00 -14.56
CA PRO A 402 -23.79 26.11 -14.26
C PRO A 402 -24.51 25.67 -15.54
N ARG A 403 -25.05 24.44 -15.54
CA ARG A 403 -25.65 23.83 -16.74
C ARG A 403 -26.98 23.14 -16.44
N ALA A 404 -27.77 22.91 -17.48
CA ALA A 404 -28.93 22.04 -17.39
C ALA A 404 -28.46 20.58 -17.21
N PHE A 405 -28.85 19.96 -16.11
CA PHE A 405 -28.68 18.54 -15.85
C PHE A 405 -29.98 17.80 -16.16
N VAL A 406 -29.88 16.62 -16.78
CA VAL A 406 -31.03 15.77 -17.11
C VAL A 406 -30.75 14.35 -16.62
N LEU A 407 -31.62 13.84 -15.77
CA LEU A 407 -31.64 12.43 -15.38
C LEU A 407 -32.91 11.80 -15.97
N GLU A 408 -32.73 10.67 -16.64
CA GLU A 408 -33.81 9.85 -17.19
C GLU A 408 -33.79 8.46 -16.56
N ILE A 409 -34.96 7.97 -16.17
CA ILE A 409 -35.17 6.64 -15.62
C ILE A 409 -36.16 5.93 -16.54
N GLY A 410 -35.70 4.90 -17.26
CA GLY A 410 -36.56 4.00 -18.01
C GLY A 410 -37.39 3.13 -17.06
N THR A 411 -38.68 2.98 -17.34
CA THR A 411 -39.60 2.12 -16.58
C THR A 411 -40.33 1.17 -17.53
N GLU A 412 -40.93 0.09 -17.01
CA GLU A 412 -41.68 -0.86 -17.85
C GLU A 412 -43.06 -0.31 -18.21
N GLU A 413 -44.10 -0.63 -17.43
CA GLU A 413 -45.40 0.05 -17.48
C GLU A 413 -45.88 0.38 -16.07
N LEU A 414 -45.50 1.55 -15.57
CA LEU A 414 -46.08 2.14 -14.36
C LEU A 414 -47.57 2.46 -14.61
N PRO A 415 -48.50 2.02 -13.75
CA PRO A 415 -49.88 2.44 -13.81
C PRO A 415 -50.01 3.98 -13.79
N PRO A 416 -50.92 4.60 -14.56
CA PRO A 416 -50.94 6.07 -14.73
C PRO A 416 -51.06 6.90 -13.45
N ARG A 417 -51.64 6.34 -12.37
CA ARG A 417 -51.68 6.99 -11.04
C ARG A 417 -50.31 6.95 -10.34
N ASP A 418 -49.57 5.84 -10.50
CA ASP A 418 -48.29 5.57 -9.85
C ASP A 418 -47.17 6.41 -10.52
N VAL A 419 -47.32 6.74 -11.81
CA VAL A 419 -46.45 7.69 -12.54
C VAL A 419 -46.39 9.06 -11.84
N VAL A 420 -47.54 9.60 -11.42
CA VAL A 420 -47.63 10.92 -10.79
C VAL A 420 -46.92 10.92 -9.43
N GLU A 421 -47.21 9.91 -8.61
CA GLU A 421 -46.56 9.75 -7.30
C GLU A 421 -45.05 9.55 -7.46
N ALA A 422 -44.61 8.75 -8.44
CA ALA A 422 -43.19 8.54 -8.72
C ALA A 422 -42.48 9.83 -9.19
N THR A 423 -43.11 10.68 -10.00
CA THR A 423 -42.54 12.00 -10.34
C THR A 423 -42.39 12.89 -9.11
N GLU A 424 -43.39 12.95 -8.23
CA GLU A 424 -43.31 13.74 -7.00
C GLU A 424 -42.24 13.22 -6.02
N GLN A 425 -42.13 11.89 -5.87
CA GLN A 425 -41.11 11.27 -5.01
C GLN A 425 -39.70 11.50 -5.57
N LEU A 426 -39.51 11.43 -6.89
CA LEU A 426 -38.24 11.70 -7.56
C LEU A 426 -37.80 13.16 -7.37
N GLU A 427 -38.73 14.12 -7.51
CA GLU A 427 -38.46 15.55 -7.30
C GLU A 427 -38.00 15.84 -5.87
N LYS A 428 -38.79 15.39 -4.87
CA LYS A 428 -38.51 15.58 -3.45
C LYS A 428 -37.19 14.92 -3.05
N SER A 429 -36.88 13.74 -3.62
CA SER A 429 -35.63 13.02 -3.35
C SER A 429 -34.41 13.71 -3.97
N LEU A 430 -34.53 14.23 -5.20
CA LEU A 430 -33.42 14.93 -5.85
C LEU A 430 -33.13 16.27 -5.17
N VAL A 431 -34.14 17.11 -4.90
CA VAL A 431 -33.95 18.40 -4.23
C VAL A 431 -33.27 18.22 -2.86
N ASN A 432 -33.79 17.32 -2.02
CA ASN A 432 -33.21 16.98 -0.72
C ASN A 432 -31.75 16.48 -0.82
N THR A 433 -31.41 15.79 -1.92
CA THR A 433 -30.03 15.34 -2.19
C THR A 433 -29.13 16.50 -2.62
N LEU A 434 -29.60 17.39 -3.49
CA LEU A 434 -28.85 18.58 -3.93
C LEU A 434 -28.59 19.55 -2.77
N GLU A 435 -29.60 19.79 -1.93
CA GLU A 435 -29.50 20.57 -0.69
C GLU A 435 -28.47 19.97 0.27
N LYS A 436 -28.56 18.66 0.59
CA LYS A 436 -27.57 17.96 1.43
C LYS A 436 -26.15 18.00 0.88
N ARG A 437 -25.98 18.01 -0.44
CA ARG A 437 -24.68 18.11 -1.12
C ARG A 437 -24.25 19.56 -1.38
N ARG A 438 -25.01 20.57 -0.92
CA ARG A 438 -24.74 22.01 -1.09
C ARG A 438 -24.50 22.42 -2.56
N LEU A 439 -25.20 21.74 -3.48
CA LEU A 439 -25.18 22.04 -4.90
C LEU A 439 -26.25 23.09 -5.21
N THR A 440 -25.83 24.30 -5.56
CA THR A 440 -26.75 25.33 -6.06
C THR A 440 -27.37 24.91 -7.39
N HIS A 441 -28.67 25.12 -7.52
CA HIS A 441 -29.44 24.78 -8.71
C HIS A 441 -30.54 25.83 -8.99
N GLY A 442 -30.99 25.87 -10.25
CA GLY A 442 -32.19 26.58 -10.68
C GLY A 442 -33.46 25.76 -10.46
N LYS A 443 -34.44 25.90 -11.36
CA LYS A 443 -35.70 25.14 -11.26
C LYS A 443 -35.48 23.67 -11.56
N VAL A 444 -36.23 22.84 -10.85
CA VAL A 444 -36.39 21.42 -11.14
C VAL A 444 -37.73 21.25 -11.87
N HIS A 445 -37.74 20.49 -12.96
CA HIS A 445 -38.95 20.12 -13.70
C HIS A 445 -39.03 18.60 -13.81
N THR A 446 -40.17 18.02 -13.47
CA THR A 446 -40.43 16.59 -13.63
C THR A 446 -41.38 16.27 -14.76
N TYR A 447 -41.12 15.15 -15.43
CA TYR A 447 -41.90 14.63 -16.55
C TYR A 447 -42.09 13.12 -16.36
N GLY A 448 -43.33 12.64 -16.55
CA GLY A 448 -43.70 11.25 -16.30
C GLY A 448 -44.53 10.64 -17.42
N THR A 449 -44.19 9.40 -17.78
CA THR A 449 -44.99 8.50 -18.61
C THR A 449 -44.87 7.08 -18.02
N PRO A 450 -45.78 6.13 -18.36
CA PRO A 450 -45.68 4.75 -17.90
C PRO A 450 -44.32 4.06 -18.12
N ARG A 451 -43.57 4.50 -19.16
CA ARG A 451 -42.30 3.88 -19.60
C ARG A 451 -41.04 4.73 -19.34
N ARG A 452 -41.20 5.92 -18.76
CA ARG A 452 -40.11 6.89 -18.57
C ARG A 452 -40.48 7.95 -17.55
N LEU A 453 -39.63 8.11 -16.54
CA LEU A 453 -39.56 9.30 -15.69
C LEU A 453 -38.34 10.11 -16.10
N ALA A 454 -38.46 11.43 -16.17
CA ALA A 454 -37.35 12.33 -16.45
C ALA A 454 -37.40 13.56 -15.55
N ILE A 455 -36.24 14.03 -15.13
CA ILE A 455 -36.09 15.20 -14.25
C ILE A 455 -35.00 16.11 -14.81
N VAL A 456 -35.35 17.38 -15.01
CA VAL A 456 -34.48 18.42 -15.58
C VAL A 456 -34.20 19.45 -14.51
N VAL A 457 -32.92 19.66 -14.20
CA VAL A 457 -32.45 20.67 -13.24
C VAL A 457 -31.77 21.77 -14.03
N GLU A 458 -32.40 22.95 -14.10
CA GLU A 458 -31.78 24.15 -14.68
C GLU A 458 -30.58 24.59 -13.83
N ASN A 459 -29.55 25.15 -14.46
CA ASN A 459 -28.45 25.86 -13.79
C ASN A 459 -27.84 25.12 -12.58
N LEU A 460 -27.68 23.80 -12.66
CA LEU A 460 -26.98 23.02 -11.65
C LEU A 460 -25.50 23.41 -11.65
N SER A 461 -24.96 23.71 -10.48
CA SER A 461 -23.53 23.98 -10.29
C SER A 461 -22.70 22.71 -10.53
N MET A 462 -21.62 22.85 -11.28
CA MET A 462 -20.66 21.77 -11.54
C MET A 462 -19.76 21.46 -10.31
N LYS A 463 -19.84 22.27 -9.25
CA LYS A 463 -19.08 22.11 -8.00
C LYS A 463 -20.00 22.34 -6.79
N GLN A 464 -19.80 21.58 -5.72
CA GLN A 464 -20.42 21.90 -4.42
C GLN A 464 -19.95 23.28 -3.94
N THR A 465 -20.79 23.97 -3.16
CA THR A 465 -20.36 25.19 -2.47
C THR A 465 -19.20 24.84 -1.54
N GLU A 466 -18.06 25.53 -1.69
CA GLU A 466 -16.89 25.31 -0.83
C GLU A 466 -17.23 25.63 0.63
N VAL A 467 -16.79 24.75 1.52
CA VAL A 467 -16.87 24.94 2.97
C VAL A 467 -15.50 24.59 3.53
N GLU A 468 -14.68 25.62 3.77
CA GLU A 468 -13.52 25.48 4.64
C GLU A 468 -14.05 25.25 6.06
N VAL A 469 -13.97 24.02 6.53
CA VAL A 469 -14.23 23.69 7.94
C VAL A 469 -12.88 23.71 8.65
N GLU A 470 -12.62 24.73 9.48
CA GLU A 470 -11.49 24.74 10.41
C GLU A 470 -11.75 23.70 11.51
N LEU A 471 -11.55 22.42 11.17
CA LEU A 471 -11.55 21.32 12.13
C LEU A 471 -10.32 21.47 13.02
N ARG A 472 -10.53 22.07 14.18
CA ARG A 472 -9.58 21.93 15.29
C ARG A 472 -9.57 20.47 15.70
N GLY A 473 -8.46 19.78 15.43
CA GLY A 473 -8.17 18.49 16.04
C GLY A 473 -8.19 18.58 17.58
N PRO A 474 -8.06 17.43 18.28
CA PRO A 474 -8.09 17.39 19.74
C PRO A 474 -7.15 18.45 20.33
N PRO A 475 -7.61 19.30 21.28
CA PRO A 475 -6.80 20.37 21.82
C PRO A 475 -5.44 19.86 22.32
N VAL A 476 -4.37 20.63 22.14
CA VAL A 476 -3.03 20.25 22.65
C VAL A 476 -3.09 19.98 24.16
N ALA A 477 -3.88 20.77 24.90
CA ALA A 477 -4.20 20.54 26.34
C ALA A 477 -5.15 19.35 26.64
N LYS A 478 -5.41 18.47 25.66
CA LYS A 478 -5.98 17.12 25.82
C LYS A 478 -5.01 16.02 25.37
N ALA A 479 -3.96 16.38 24.64
CA ALA A 479 -2.86 15.48 24.29
C ALA A 479 -1.80 15.43 25.41
N PHE A 480 -1.79 16.40 26.34
CA PHE A 480 -0.92 16.45 27.51
C PHE A 480 -1.69 16.76 28.80
N ASP A 481 -1.18 16.29 29.94
CA ASP A 481 -1.68 16.61 31.29
C ASP A 481 -1.19 17.99 31.81
N GLU A 482 -1.57 18.37 33.03
CA GLU A 482 -1.14 19.62 33.68
C GLU A 482 0.38 19.69 33.93
N GLU A 483 1.09 18.56 33.81
CA GLU A 483 2.52 18.40 34.03
C GLU A 483 3.32 18.32 32.70
N GLY A 484 2.61 18.27 31.56
CA GLY A 484 3.18 18.24 30.21
C GLY A 484 3.47 16.85 29.64
N ASN A 485 2.97 15.76 30.24
CA ASN A 485 3.17 14.39 29.76
C ASN A 485 2.04 13.95 28.82
N PRO A 486 2.29 13.13 27.77
CA PRO A 486 1.26 12.68 26.85
C PRO A 486 0.12 11.88 27.51
N THR A 487 -1.12 12.38 27.41
CA THR A 487 -2.32 11.73 27.94
C THR A 487 -2.91 10.73 26.95
N LYS A 488 -3.09 9.47 27.38
CA LYS A 488 -3.67 8.43 26.53
C LYS A 488 -5.14 8.76 26.18
N PRO A 489 -5.59 8.58 24.92
CA PRO A 489 -7.01 8.72 24.57
C PRO A 489 -7.90 7.76 25.36
N GLU A 490 -9.07 8.26 25.76
CA GLU A 490 -10.18 7.43 26.25
C GLU A 490 -10.84 6.69 25.08
N THR A 491 -11.18 5.42 25.29
CA THR A 491 -11.79 4.49 24.31
C THR A 491 -13.30 4.44 24.40
#